data_AF-A0A9P6FCX6-F1
#
_entry.id   AF-A0A9P6FCX6-F1
#
_cell.length_a   1.000
_cell.length_b   1.000
_cell.length_c   1.000
_cell.angle_alpha   90.00
_cell.angle_beta   90.00
_cell.angle_gamma   90.00
#
_symmetry.space_group_name_H-M   'P 1'
#
loop_
_entity.id
_entity.type
_entity.pdbx_description
1 polymer ?
#
loop_
_entity_poly.entity_id
_entity_poly.type
_entity_poly.pdbx_seq_one_letter_code
_entity_poly.pdbx_strand_id
1 'polypeptide(L)' 'MKSFTAILFAALAVLALASAAPLPQEDTESKVDLRNQSCKEPFQTEFVECMMNGVDATECRAPYDVGNAKCDSDHPTSSS' A
#
# COMPACT_ATOMS: atom_id res chain seq x y z
N MET A 1 -29.39 -22.44 -46.05
CA MET A 1 -29.97 -21.08 -46.21
C MET A 1 -30.27 -20.55 -44.81
N LYS A 2 -29.83 -19.31 -44.51
CA LYS A 2 -30.37 -18.35 -43.51
C LYS A 2 -30.63 -18.86 -42.07
N SER A 3 -30.38 -18.15 -40.97
CA SER A 3 -29.78 -16.86 -40.64
C SER A 3 -29.95 -16.72 -39.12
N PHE A 4 -28.97 -16.09 -38.47
CA PHE A 4 -29.10 -15.14 -37.35
C PHE A 4 -30.12 -15.41 -36.23
N THR A 5 -29.59 -15.65 -35.02
CA THR A 5 -30.09 -14.95 -33.84
C THR A 5 -28.95 -14.75 -32.84
N ALA A 6 -28.45 -13.51 -32.78
CA ALA A 6 -27.52 -13.06 -31.76
C ALA A 6 -28.32 -12.76 -30.50
N ILE A 7 -27.99 -13.41 -29.39
CA ILE A 7 -28.51 -13.03 -28.08
C ILE A 7 -27.33 -12.48 -27.28
N LEU A 8 -27.26 -11.15 -27.27
CA LEU A 8 -26.55 -10.37 -26.28
C LEU A 8 -27.28 -10.55 -24.94
N PHE A 9 -26.72 -11.34 -24.03
CA PHE A 9 -26.98 -11.15 -22.61
C PHE A 9 -25.77 -10.50 -21.97
N ALA A 10 -25.91 -9.18 -21.85
CA ALA A 10 -25.19 -8.38 -20.89
C ALA A 10 -25.44 -8.90 -19.47
N ALA A 11 -24.43 -8.65 -18.63
CA ALA A 11 -24.53 -8.52 -17.18
C ALA A 11 -24.93 -9.78 -16.41
N LEU A 12 -23.91 -10.45 -15.86
CA LEU A 12 -23.86 -10.93 -14.47
C LEU A 12 -22.41 -11.39 -14.18
N ALA A 13 -21.50 -10.41 -14.18
CA ALA A 13 -20.17 -10.56 -13.59
C ALA A 13 -20.01 -9.50 -12.50
N VAL A 14 -20.95 -9.49 -11.56
CA VAL A 14 -20.79 -8.79 -10.28
C VAL A 14 -20.85 -9.89 -9.22
N LEU A 15 -19.91 -9.83 -8.28
CA LEU A 15 -19.66 -10.77 -7.18
C LEU A 15 -18.73 -11.96 -7.49
N ALA A 16 -17.53 -11.63 -7.97
CA ALA A 16 -16.33 -12.29 -7.46
C ALA A 16 -15.34 -11.21 -6.99
N LEU A 17 -15.69 -10.47 -5.93
CA LEU A 17 -14.75 -9.64 -5.19
C LEU A 17 -13.92 -10.54 -4.28
N ALA A 18 -13.10 -11.37 -4.91
CA ALA A 18 -12.06 -12.13 -4.25
C ALA A 18 -10.79 -11.95 -5.07
N SER A 19 -9.76 -11.45 -4.36
CA SER A 19 -8.36 -11.37 -4.76
C SER A 19 -7.93 -10.28 -5.74
N ALA A 20 -7.09 -9.38 -5.19
CA ALA A 20 -6.05 -8.61 -5.87
C ALA A 20 -6.49 -7.70 -7.02
N ALA A 21 -7.12 -6.57 -6.68
CA ALA A 21 -6.98 -5.40 -7.54
C ALA A 21 -5.48 -5.03 -7.55
N PRO A 22 -4.78 -5.06 -8.70
CA PRO A 22 -3.49 -4.40 -8.79
C PRO A 22 -3.78 -2.92 -8.53
N LEU A 23 -3.19 -2.38 -7.46
CA LEU A 23 -3.19 -0.94 -7.23
C LEU A 23 -2.78 -0.25 -8.53
N PRO A 24 -3.44 0.84 -8.94
CA PRO A 24 -2.98 1.63 -10.06
C PRO A 24 -1.51 1.99 -9.78
N GLN A 25 -0.59 1.34 -10.48
CA GLN A 25 0.80 1.77 -10.53
C GLN A 25 0.76 3.04 -11.39
N GLU A 26 0.55 4.17 -10.71
CA GLU A 26 1.12 5.41 -11.19
C GLU A 26 2.61 5.13 -11.36
N ASP A 27 3.06 5.01 -12.60
CA ASP A 27 4.44 5.18 -13.03
C ASP A 27 4.89 6.61 -12.70
N THR A 28 4.85 6.96 -11.42
CA THR A 28 5.75 7.96 -10.89
C THR A 28 6.97 7.13 -10.53
N GLU A 29 8.07 7.31 -11.26
CA GLU A 29 9.42 7.07 -10.76
C GLU A 29 9.61 8.03 -9.57
N SER A 30 8.86 7.77 -8.51
CA SER A 30 9.05 8.36 -7.21
C SER A 30 10.37 7.75 -6.82
N LYS A 31 11.43 8.55 -6.94
CA LYS A 31 12.75 8.19 -6.43
C LYS A 31 12.51 7.86 -4.96
N VAL A 32 12.26 6.58 -4.68
CA VAL A 32 12.23 6.05 -3.33
C VAL A 32 13.65 6.31 -2.88
N ASP A 33 13.84 7.35 -2.06
CA ASP A 33 15.15 7.63 -1.51
C ASP A 33 15.44 6.46 -0.58
N LEU A 34 16.28 5.53 -1.07
CA LEU A 34 16.61 4.29 -0.37
C LEU A 34 17.15 4.58 1.04
N ARG A 35 17.71 5.78 1.27
CA ARG A 35 18.18 6.20 2.60
C ARG A 35 17.02 6.55 3.53
N ASN A 36 15.99 7.24 3.03
CA ASN A 36 14.77 7.51 3.79
C ASN A 36 14.04 6.19 4.10
N GLN A 37 13.96 5.28 3.13
CA GLN A 37 13.34 3.97 3.30
C GLN A 37 14.08 3.11 4.33
N SER A 38 15.39 2.92 4.19
CA SER A 38 16.19 2.14 5.13
C SER A 38 16.23 2.76 6.54
N CYS A 39 16.08 4.08 6.66
CA CYS A 39 15.92 4.73 7.96
C CYS A 39 14.58 4.34 8.63
N LYS A 40 13.51 4.12 7.85
CA LYS A 40 12.16 3.81 8.33
C LYS A 40 11.93 2.33 8.67
N GLU A 41 12.66 1.42 8.03
CA GLU A 41 12.55 -0.03 8.24
C GLU A 41 12.60 -0.48 9.72
N PRO A 42 13.54 -0.01 10.58
CA PRO A 42 13.57 -0.44 11.97
C PRO A 42 12.30 -0.04 12.73
N PHE A 43 11.79 1.17 12.52
CA PHE A 43 10.56 1.65 13.18
C PHE A 43 9.33 0.89 12.67
N GLN A 44 9.31 0.54 11.38
CA GLN A 44 8.26 -0.29 10.83
C GLN A 44 8.29 -1.71 11.41
N THR A 45 9.49 -2.25 11.63
CA THR A 45 9.67 -3.58 12.27
C THR A 45 9.15 -3.56 13.70
N GLU A 46 9.52 -2.55 14.50
CA GLU A 46 9.03 -2.39 15.87
C GLU A 46 7.50 -2.23 15.93
N PHE A 47 6.92 -1.47 15.00
CA PHE A 47 5.46 -1.33 14.88
C PHE A 47 4.79 -2.68 14.62
N VAL A 48 5.32 -3.46 13.67
CA VAL A 48 4.79 -4.79 13.34
C VAL A 48 4.93 -5.74 14.53
N GLU A 49 6.08 -5.77 15.20
CA GLU A 49 6.29 -6.61 16.39
C GLU A 49 5.33 -6.22 17.53
N CYS A 50 5.12 -4.93 17.78
CA CYS A 50 4.17 -4.43 18.76
C CYS A 50 2.73 -4.88 18.43
N MET A 51 2.32 -4.76 17.18
CA MET A 51 1.01 -5.25 16.69
C MET A 51 0.87 -6.78 16.82
N MET A 52 1.94 -7.53 16.56
CA MET A 52 1.95 -9.00 16.68
C MET A 52 1.82 -9.46 18.14
N ASN A 53 2.21 -8.63 19.10
CA ASN A 53 2.03 -8.89 20.52
C ASN A 53 0.60 -8.59 21.02
N GLY A 54 -0.32 -8.20 20.13
CA GLY A 54 -1.71 -7.89 20.47
C GLY A 54 -1.89 -6.55 21.18
N VAL A 55 -0.89 -5.67 21.09
CA VAL A 55 -0.95 -4.30 21.60
C VAL A 55 -1.77 -3.43 20.63
N ASP A 56 -2.45 -2.41 21.16
CA ASP A 56 -3.28 -1.52 20.34
C ASP A 56 -2.42 -0.73 19.32
N ALA A 57 -2.94 -0.56 18.11
CA ALA A 57 -2.25 0.15 17.05
C ALA A 57 -1.89 1.59 17.44
N THR A 58 -2.68 2.24 18.29
CA THR A 58 -2.42 3.61 18.78
C THR A 58 -1.18 3.64 19.68
N GLU A 59 -1.01 2.64 20.54
CA GLU A 59 0.15 2.52 21.42
C GLU A 59 1.42 2.18 20.62
N CYS A 60 1.31 1.31 19.62
CA CYS A 60 2.42 0.95 18.74
C CYS A 60 2.82 2.07 17.77
N ARG A 61 1.92 2.98 17.45
CA ARG A 61 2.12 4.00 16.40
C ARG A 61 2.94 5.20 16.85
N ALA A 62 2.88 5.56 18.13
CA ALA A 62 3.66 6.68 18.66
C ALA A 62 5.17 6.58 18.37
N PRO A 63 5.87 5.45 18.62
CA PRO A 63 7.28 5.32 18.28
C PRO A 63 7.54 5.31 16.76
N TYR A 64 6.63 4.70 15.98
CA TYR A 64 6.72 4.70 14.52
C TYR A 64 6.65 6.10 13.93
N ASP A 65 5.68 6.91 14.34
CA ASP A 65 5.48 8.26 13.82
C ASP A 65 6.67 9.18 14.16
N VAL A 66 7.23 9.05 15.37
CA VAL A 66 8.43 9.80 15.79
C VAL A 66 9.65 9.40 14.96
N GLY A 67 9.89 8.10 14.78
CA GLY A 67 10.98 7.59 13.94
C GLY A 67 10.84 8.02 12.49
N ASN A 68 9.63 7.92 11.93
CA ASN A 68 9.32 8.33 10.57
C ASN A 68 9.57 9.84 10.35
N ALA A 69 9.08 10.69 11.26
CA ALA A 69 9.29 12.14 11.19
C ALA A 69 10.77 12.52 11.26
N LYS A 70 11.56 11.79 12.05
CA LYS A 70 13.00 11.98 12.12
C LYS A 70 13.69 11.63 10.80
N CYS A 71 13.37 10.47 10.22
CA CYS A 71 13.89 10.06 8.92
C CYS A 71 13.51 11.04 7.79
N ASP A 72 12.29 11.57 7.81
CA ASP A 72 11.85 12.57 6.85
C ASP A 72 12.58 13.92 7.01
N SER A 73 13.00 14.26 8.23
CA SER A 73 13.82 15.45 8.49
C SER A 73 15.29 15.27 8.06
N ASP A 74 15.89 14.10 8.32
CA ASP A 74 17.31 13.83 8.05
C ASP A 74 17.57 13.40 6.59
N HIS A 75 16.60 12.72 5.98
CA HIS A 75 16.62 12.23 4.62
C HIS A 75 15.32 12.62 3.92
N PRO A 76 15.11 13.91 3.60
CA PRO A 76 13.88 14.36 2.97
C PRO A 76 13.71 13.63 1.64
N THR A 77 12.58 12.92 1.49
CA THR A 77 12.17 12.37 0.19
C THR A 77 11.96 13.55 -0.73
N SER A 78 12.90 13.77 -1.65
CA SER A 78 12.85 14.90 -2.58
C SER A 78 11.56 14.81 -3.39
N SER A 79 10.63 15.72 -3.12
CA SER A 79 9.44 15.90 -3.94
C SER A 79 9.90 16.52 -5.27
N SER A 80 9.95 15.72 -6.33
CA SER A 80 9.96 16.21 -7.71
C SER A 80 8.57 16.12 -8.29
#